data_AF-A0A7S0R2W0-F1
#
_entry.id   AF-A0A7S0R2W0-F1
#
_cell.length_a   1.000
_cell.length_b   1.000
_cell.length_c   1.000
_cell.angle_alpha   90.00
_cell.angle_beta   90.00
_cell.angle_gamma   90.00
#
_symmetry.space_group_name_H-M   'P 1'
#
loop_
_entity.id
_entity.type
_entity.pdbx_description
1 polymer ?
#
loop_
_entity_poly.entity_id
_entity_poly.type
_entity_poly.pdbx_seq_one_letter_code
_entity_poly.pdbx_strand_id
1 'polypeptide(L)'
;ALEAIRVKILVKGQPGRLEALRVELSSESNLFFHYAHDMDARAFGDVQETQRLMVDFNDYPNVLLRMLNQCIREPHIHLAVFVMQPTGEARLDFIQNMEYKFVELLSCRYFASPEDV
;
A
#
# COMPACT_ATOMS: atom_id res chain seq x y z
N ALA A 1 10.33 0.10 14.78
CA ALA A 1 11.67 0.52 14.32
C ALA A 1 11.56 0.91 12.85
N LEU A 2 12.45 1.75 12.33
CA LEU A 2 12.52 2.02 10.88
C LEU A 2 13.20 0.83 10.21
N GLU A 3 12.56 0.26 9.19
CA GLU A 3 13.06 -0.90 8.48
C GLU A 3 12.93 -0.69 6.97
N ALA A 4 13.90 -1.19 6.21
CA ALA A 4 13.82 -1.23 4.76
C ALA A 4 12.90 -2.37 4.33
N ILE A 5 11.71 -2.03 3.85
CA ILE A 5 10.74 -2.97 3.31
C ILE A 5 10.81 -2.96 1.78
N ARG A 6 10.92 -4.15 1.20
CA ARG A 6 10.84 -4.33 -0.25
C ARG A 6 9.37 -4.38 -0.66
N VAL A 7 9.02 -3.51 -1.61
CA VAL A 7 7.67 -3.44 -2.17
C VAL A 7 7.68 -3.91 -3.62
N LYS A 8 6.74 -4.79 -3.98
CA LYS A 8 6.47 -5.15 -5.38
C LYS A 8 5.04 -4.77 -5.73
N ILE A 9 4.86 -4.13 -6.88
CA ILE A 9 3.56 -3.80 -7.44
C ILE A 9 3.37 -4.67 -8.69
N LEU A 10 2.42 -5.59 -8.62
CA LEU A 10 2.08 -6.54 -9.67
C LEU A 10 0.73 -6.12 -10.27
N VAL A 11 0.69 -5.93 -11.58
CA VAL A 11 -0.53 -5.55 -12.30
C VAL A 11 -0.90 -6.65 -13.27
N LYS A 12 -2.19 -7.01 -13.31
CA LYS A 12 -2.77 -7.93 -14.29
C LYS A 12 -3.79 -7.18 -15.12
N GLY A 13 -3.68 -7.32 -16.44
CA GLY A 13 -4.60 -6.72 -17.39
C GLY A 13 -3.91 -6.31 -18.68
N GLN A 14 -4.61 -5.53 -19.49
CA GLN A 14 -4.09 -4.94 -20.72
C GLN A 14 -3.77 -3.45 -20.49
N PRO A 15 -2.95 -2.82 -21.33
CA PRO A 15 -2.75 -1.37 -21.28
C PRO A 15 -4.11 -0.62 -21.30
N GLY A 16 -4.36 0.22 -20.31
CA GLY A 16 -5.62 0.95 -20.16
C GLY A 16 -6.80 0.14 -19.60
N ARG A 17 -6.57 -1.13 -19.23
CA ARG A 17 -7.59 -1.99 -18.62
C ARG A 17 -6.96 -2.87 -17.54
N LEU A 18 -6.90 -2.33 -16.32
CA LEU A 18 -6.47 -3.07 -15.13
C LEU A 18 -7.57 -4.04 -14.68
N GLU A 19 -7.21 -5.30 -14.52
CA GLU A 19 -8.11 -6.36 -14.02
C GLU A 19 -7.88 -6.63 -12.54
N ALA A 20 -6.60 -6.72 -12.15
CA ALA A 20 -6.21 -6.93 -10.76
C ALA A 20 -4.88 -6.25 -10.45
N LEU A 21 -4.72 -5.86 -9.20
CA LEU A 21 -3.52 -5.30 -8.61
C LEU A 21 -3.17 -6.13 -7.38
N ARG A 22 -1.88 -6.45 -7.23
CA ARG A 22 -1.34 -7.02 -6.00
C ARG A 22 -0.12 -6.23 -5.59
N VAL A 23 -0.11 -5.75 -4.34
CA VAL A 23 1.07 -5.13 -3.74
C VAL A 23 1.60 -6.04 -2.64
N GLU A 24 2.88 -6.39 -2.73
CA GLU A 24 3.55 -7.27 -1.77
C GLU A 24 4.58 -6.48 -0.97
N LEU A 25 4.54 -6.64 0.35
CA LEU A 25 5.54 -6.13 1.28
C LEU A 25 6.33 -7.30 1.83
N SER A 26 7.65 -7.21 1.72
CA SER A 26 8.57 -8.24 2.20
C SER A 26 9.77 -7.61 2.89
N SER A 27 10.34 -8.32 3.87
CA SER A 27 11.58 -7.91 4.54
C SER A 27 12.71 -8.85 4.16
N GLU A 28 13.93 -8.30 4.03
CA GLU A 28 15.15 -9.10 3.92
C GLU A 28 15.61 -9.65 5.27
N SER A 29 15.18 -9.02 6.37
CA SER A 29 15.58 -9.39 7.73
C SER A 29 14.65 -10.44 8.37
N ASN A 30 13.41 -10.53 7.87
CA ASN A 30 12.40 -11.47 8.36
C ASN A 30 11.69 -12.17 7.19
N LEU A 31 12.04 -13.45 6.97
CA LEU A 31 11.47 -14.29 5.92
C LEU A 31 9.94 -14.50 6.05
N PHE A 32 9.41 -14.45 7.27
CA PHE A 32 7.98 -14.61 7.54
C PHE A 32 7.21 -13.29 7.41
N PHE A 33 7.91 -12.17 7.22
CA PHE A 33 7.28 -10.90 6.90
C PHE A 33 6.92 -10.90 5.41
N HIS A 34 5.72 -11.36 5.10
CA HIS A 34 5.14 -11.24 3.77
C HIS A 34 3.67 -10.87 3.86
N TYR A 35 3.33 -9.69 3.35
CA TYR A 35 1.98 -9.13 3.37
C TYR A 35 1.55 -8.76 1.97
N ALA A 36 0.29 -9.04 1.64
CA ALA A 36 -0.28 -8.73 0.35
C ALA A 36 -1.52 -7.83 0.47
N HIS A 37 -1.61 -6.88 -0.44
CA HIS A 37 -2.79 -6.07 -0.71
C HIS A 37 -3.28 -6.42 -2.11
N ASP A 38 -4.31 -7.26 -2.17
CA ASP A 38 -4.95 -7.71 -3.39
C ASP A 38 -6.20 -6.86 -3.68
N MET A 39 -6.31 -6.37 -4.92
CA MET A 39 -7.37 -5.48 -5.34
C MET A 39 -7.87 -5.86 -6.73
N ASP A 40 -9.18 -5.82 -6.88
CA ASP A 40 -9.86 -5.74 -8.17
C ASP A 40 -10.69 -4.46 -8.24
N ALA A 41 -11.35 -4.21 -9.37
CA ALA A 41 -12.17 -3.02 -9.57
C ALA A 41 -13.31 -2.90 -8.54
N ARG A 42 -13.83 -4.02 -8.03
CA ARG A 42 -14.92 -4.02 -7.05
C ARG A 42 -14.41 -3.63 -5.67
N ALA A 43 -13.36 -4.30 -5.18
CA ALA A 43 -12.73 -3.98 -3.91
C ALA A 43 -12.18 -2.55 -3.88
N PHE A 44 -11.71 -2.05 -5.03
CA PHE A 44 -11.28 -0.65 -5.16
C PHE A 44 -12.43 0.34 -5.00
N GLY A 45 -13.65 0.00 -5.43
CA GLY A 45 -14.83 0.84 -5.22
C GLY A 45 -15.04 1.17 -3.74
N ASP A 46 -14.89 0.18 -2.85
CA ASP A 46 -15.02 0.38 -1.41
C ASP A 46 -13.93 1.32 -0.86
N VAL A 47 -12.68 1.16 -1.33
CA VAL A 47 -11.55 2.03 -0.97
C VAL A 47 -11.78 3.46 -1.47
N GLN A 48 -12.25 3.59 -2.71
CA GLN A 48 -12.53 4.87 -3.36
C GLN A 48 -13.61 5.65 -2.59
N GLU A 49 -14.70 4.99 -2.21
CA GLU A 49 -15.78 5.62 -1.43
C GLU A 49 -15.32 5.96 -0.01
N THR A 50 -14.74 4.99 0.69
CA THR A 50 -14.35 5.14 2.11
C THR A 50 -13.29 6.22 2.30
N GLN A 51 -12.35 6.33 1.35
CA GLN A 51 -11.22 7.27 1.42
C GLN A 51 -11.37 8.47 0.48
N ARG A 52 -12.52 8.58 -0.19
CA ARG A 52 -12.87 9.69 -1.09
C ARG A 52 -11.82 9.93 -2.19
N LEU A 53 -11.33 8.85 -2.79
CA LEU A 53 -10.36 8.94 -3.88
C LEU A 53 -11.02 9.46 -5.15
N MET A 54 -10.36 10.42 -5.81
CA MET A 54 -10.86 11.02 -7.06
C MET A 54 -10.37 10.28 -8.32
N VAL A 55 -9.48 9.30 -8.16
CA VAL A 55 -8.89 8.52 -9.25
C VAL A 55 -9.69 7.24 -9.50
N ASP A 56 -9.57 6.68 -10.71
CA ASP A 56 -10.14 5.37 -11.01
C ASP A 56 -9.19 4.22 -10.66
N PHE A 57 -9.65 2.98 -10.87
CA PHE A 57 -8.84 1.79 -10.58
C PHE A 57 -7.60 1.68 -11.47
N ASN A 58 -7.64 2.14 -12.72
CA ASN A 58 -6.50 2.07 -13.64
C ASN A 58 -5.35 2.98 -13.19
N ASP A 59 -5.68 4.08 -12.53
CA ASP A 59 -4.71 5.03 -11.98
C ASP A 59 -4.14 4.60 -10.62
N TYR A 60 -4.81 3.69 -9.91
CA TYR A 60 -4.45 3.32 -8.54
C TYR A 60 -3.01 2.81 -8.37
N PRO A 61 -2.44 1.95 -9.27
CA PRO A 61 -1.04 1.53 -9.17
C PRO A 61 -0.06 2.71 -9.25
N ASN A 62 -0.36 3.71 -10.09
CA ASN A 62 0.49 4.89 -10.23
C ASN A 62 0.42 5.80 -9.00
N VAL A 63 -0.75 5.88 -8.34
CA VAL A 63 -0.89 6.59 -7.06
C VAL A 63 -0.02 5.93 -6.00
N LEU A 64 -0.09 4.61 -5.85
CA LEU A 64 0.73 3.86 -4.88
C LEU A 64 2.22 4.04 -5.16
N LEU A 65 2.64 3.92 -6.43
CA LEU A 65 4.03 4.12 -6.83
C LEU A 65 4.52 5.54 -6.50
N ARG A 66 3.68 6.56 -6.70
CA ARG A 66 4.01 7.94 -6.34
C ARG A 66 4.22 8.10 -4.85
N MET A 67 3.28 7.60 -4.03
CA MET A 67 3.35 7.70 -2.57
C MET A 67 4.58 6.98 -2.01
N LEU A 68 4.88 5.77 -2.49
CA LEU A 68 6.09 5.02 -2.11
C LEU A 68 7.37 5.79 -2.49
N ASN A 69 7.44 6.35 -3.70
CA ASN A 69 8.58 7.14 -4.13
C ASN A 69 8.76 8.42 -3.31
N GLN A 70 7.67 9.07 -2.89
CA GLN A 70 7.72 10.23 -2.00
C GLN A 70 8.31 9.86 -0.63
N CYS A 71 7.90 8.72 -0.05
CA CYS A 71 8.48 8.22 1.20
C CYS A 71 10.00 7.93 1.09
N ILE A 72 10.46 7.46 -0.07
CA ILE A 72 11.89 7.20 -0.32
C ILE A 72 12.67 8.52 -0.45
N ARG A 73 12.13 9.47 -1.21
CA ARG A 73 12.83 10.73 -1.55
C ARG A 73 12.82 11.74 -0.41
N GLU A 74 11.73 11.80 0.35
CA GLU A 74 11.49 12.84 1.35
C GLU A 74 10.99 12.21 2.68
N PRO A 75 11.79 11.37 3.36
CA PRO A 75 11.36 10.59 4.53
C PRO A 75 11.02 11.43 5.77
N HIS A 76 11.34 12.72 5.79
CA HIS A 76 10.95 13.65 6.86
C HIS A 76 9.58 14.29 6.63
N ILE A 77 9.09 14.25 5.38
CA ILE A 77 7.81 14.83 4.94
C ILE A 77 6.79 13.73 4.69
N HIS A 78 7.18 12.65 4.03
CA HIS A 78 6.29 11.56 3.65
C HIS A 78 6.68 10.28 4.40
N LEU A 79 5.75 9.73 5.17
CA LEU A 79 5.93 8.55 6.00
C LEU A 79 5.03 7.42 5.51
N ALA A 80 5.56 6.20 5.55
CA ALA A 80 4.81 4.97 5.34
C ALA A 80 4.80 4.21 6.66
N VAL A 81 3.64 4.19 7.35
CA VAL A 81 3.49 3.55 8.66
C VAL A 81 2.75 2.25 8.48
N PHE A 82 3.42 1.13 8.75
CA PHE A 82 2.83 -0.20 8.66
C PHE A 82 2.47 -0.73 10.04
N VAL A 83 1.18 -0.93 10.28
CA VAL A 83 0.63 -1.43 11.55
C VAL A 83 0.12 -2.85 11.33
N MET A 84 0.74 -3.80 12.03
CA MET A 84 0.37 -5.23 11.99
C MET A 84 -0.50 -5.59 13.19
N GLN A 85 -1.55 -6.38 12.95
CA GLN A 85 -2.39 -6.94 13.99
C GLN A 85 -2.03 -8.42 14.22
N PRO A 86 -2.23 -8.97 15.43
CA PRO A 86 -1.99 -10.39 15.72
C PRO A 86 -2.84 -11.35 14.88
N THR A 87 -3.92 -10.87 14.28
CA THR A 87 -4.84 -11.65 13.42
C THR A 87 -4.29 -11.92 12.02
N GLY A 88 -3.14 -11.35 11.67
CA GLY A 88 -2.57 -11.39 10.32
C GLY A 88 -3.10 -10.27 9.42
N GLU A 89 -4.05 -9.46 9.88
CA GLU A 89 -4.41 -8.23 9.21
C GLU A 89 -3.36 -7.14 9.47
N ALA A 90 -3.09 -6.31 8.46
CA ALA A 90 -2.24 -5.15 8.62
C ALA A 90 -2.77 -3.96 7.81
N ARG A 91 -2.23 -2.78 8.11
CA ARG A 91 -2.60 -1.52 7.47
C ARG A 91 -1.33 -0.72 7.17
N LEU A 92 -1.20 -0.24 5.93
CA LEU A 92 -0.17 0.70 5.52
C LEU A 92 -0.78 2.08 5.34
N ASP A 93 -0.33 3.04 6.14
CA ASP A 93 -0.77 4.42 6.07
C ASP A 93 0.32 5.29 5.47
N PHE A 94 -0.03 6.00 4.39
CA PHE A 94 0.78 7.08 3.84
C PHE A 94 0.40 8.37 4.55
N ILE A 95 1.36 8.95 5.28
CA ILE A 95 1.15 10.13 6.11
C ILE A 95 2.08 11.24 5.64
N GLN A 96 1.54 12.43 5.48
CA GLN A 96 2.31 13.63 5.18
C GLN A 96 2.43 14.51 6.44
N ASN A 97 3.65 14.91 6.74
CA ASN A 97 3.96 15.93 7.74
C ASN A 97 3.83 17.32 7.10
N MET A 98 2.81 18.07 7.50
CA MET A 98 2.57 19.45 7.09
C MET A 98 3.23 20.45 8.06
N GLU A 99 4.24 20.05 8.82
CA GLU A 99 4.94 20.78 9.90
C GLU A 99 4.13 21.00 11.18
N TYR A 100 2.85 21.37 11.05
CA TYR A 100 1.94 21.60 12.18
C TYR A 100 0.92 20.47 12.39
N LYS A 101 0.84 19.52 11.44
CA LYS A 101 -0.10 18.39 11.50
C LYS A 101 0.38 17.24 10.62
N PHE A 102 0.16 16.02 11.09
CA PHE A 102 0.23 14.81 10.27
C PHE A 102 -1.12 14.55 9.60
N VAL A 103 -1.12 14.39 8.28
CA VAL A 103 -2.32 14.14 7.48
C VAL A 103 -2.16 12.79 6.80
N GLU A 104 -3.12 11.89 7.03
CA GLU A 104 -3.22 10.65 6.27
C GLU A 104 -3.68 10.96 4.84
N LEU A 105 -2.91 10.48 3.86
CA LEU A 105 -3.18 10.64 2.44
C LEU A 105 -3.90 9.44 1.85
N LEU A 106 -3.53 8.23 2.29
CA LEU A 106 -4.08 6.96 1.81
C LEU A 106 -3.79 5.87 2.83
N SER A 107 -4.75 4.99 3.04
CA SER A 107 -4.64 3.79 3.85
C SER A 107 -4.88 2.54 3.00
N CYS A 108 -4.03 1.54 3.14
CA CYS A 108 -4.13 0.29 2.38
C CYS A 108 -4.18 -0.88 3.35
N ARG A 109 -5.19 -1.75 3.20
CA ARG A 109 -5.33 -2.96 4.02
C ARG A 109 -4.50 -4.09 3.42
N TYR A 110 -3.73 -4.77 4.26
CA TYR A 110 -2.89 -5.90 3.91
C TYR A 110 -3.27 -7.12 4.73
N PHE A 111 -2.93 -8.29 4.20
CA PHE A 111 -3.07 -9.56 4.92
C PHE A 111 -1.75 -10.31 4.85
N ALA A 112 -1.36 -10.91 5.97
CA ALA A 112 -0.26 -11.84 6.05
C ALA A 112 -0.52 -12.98 5.08
N SER A 113 0.50 -13.34 4.29
CA SER A 113 0.38 -14.51 3.44
C SER A 113 0.40 -15.79 4.29
N PRO A 114 -0.36 -16.82 3.89
CA PRO A 114 -0.34 -18.10 4.60
C PRO A 114 1.07 -18.70 4.57
N GLU A 115 1.41 -19.48 5.60
CA GLU A 115 2.74 -20.09 5.76
C GLU A 115 3.04 -21.15 4.68
N ASP A 116 2.02 -21.64 3.97
CA ASP A 116 2.10 -22.71 2.96
C ASP A 116 2.12 -22.19 1.50
N VAL A 117 3.06 -21.32 1.15
CA VAL A 117 3.36 -20.96 -0.26
C VAL A 117 4.60 -21.68 -0.77
#